data_AF-A0A8J2FKV5-F1
#
_entry.id   AF-A0A8J2FKV5-F1
#
_cell.length_a   1.000
_cell.length_b   1.000
_cell.length_c   1.000
_cell.angle_alpha   90.00
_cell.angle_beta   90.00
_cell.angle_gamma   90.00
#
_symmetry.space_group_name_H-M   'P 1'
#
loop_
_entity.id
_entity.type
_entity.pdbx_description
1 polymer ?
#
loop_
_entity_poly.entity_id
_entity_poly.type
_entity_poly.pdbx_seq_one_letter_code
_entity_poly.pdbx_strand_id
1 'polypeptide(L)'
;MPPGGSRPLICDRGPEPPGSTSSAQVSNYNGRAVGISILPARAPGGPEGPGARAPEGPGQPGASSFSSQGALQKPYRRVILITLAMFSGYASTVVMQHELQVHLKIPSDPSSVEKRLFTAAVTCQYLGNLIFRLGHNVFVCLGPSSRVILSQLAMMLAMGIILLLFYYPIDVHYIAEEGSPSTFSEQLLAASTLSSSSSSVSSTRSNRLISSAEPDSSGRGPPTTTSSITIFGGLFTLNPVVLVVTAYLFSGLAVGTFESNAMASLAPLGPETKLWAVIGLPLGFNVISVGGMAALSLGFPRYGLYVFVLVSNLIALFLYRFTLPSVVRQKGGSSRSCCFWRSSERAGEATSTQRFVSHSLGNEVQDEEHFAEAGQRVRVQEDQSFGVTELSSTSRGMKSSLLRVLPHSLGLMIAMFGVASCTGISTNIFSASKVPLFADDPNSRFLIDQHVYLAIQNAFVFVGDSVSRKIVYHQLKEQSHFRGSIFLQIRLLLAFVCFTVAGLYLLSLRMGATAILGSFLIFYANGSTYATTTRWVDLRLDANFHVSALSFWLFVGDIGSVAGSSLTDVYHRFLCPEGVKFYNVCQ
;
A
#
# COMPACT_ATOMS: atom_id res chain seq x y z
N MET A 1 -43.18 51.07 20.40
CA MET A 1 -44.05 50.67 21.53
C MET A 1 -44.06 49.14 21.61
N PRO A 2 -43.64 48.51 22.71
CA PRO A 2 -43.98 47.13 23.04
C PRO A 2 -45.20 47.09 23.99
N PRO A 3 -45.86 45.93 24.10
CA PRO A 3 -46.02 45.32 25.43
C PRO A 3 -45.64 43.83 25.35
N GLY A 4 -45.08 43.17 26.37
CA GLY A 4 -45.33 43.29 27.80
C GLY A 4 -46.11 42.05 28.25
N GLY A 5 -45.47 41.12 28.93
CA GLY A 5 -46.11 39.88 29.38
C GLY A 5 -45.22 38.99 30.24
N SER A 6 -45.17 39.31 31.53
CA SER A 6 -44.43 38.65 32.60
C SER A 6 -45.33 37.77 33.48
N ARG A 7 -44.73 36.71 34.10
CA ARG A 7 -45.01 36.00 35.39
C ARG A 7 -45.20 34.46 35.27
N PRO A 8 -45.06 33.66 36.34
CA PRO A 8 -44.14 33.75 37.50
C PRO A 8 -43.49 32.39 37.92
N LEU A 9 -42.73 32.47 39.00
CA LEU A 9 -41.88 31.53 39.75
C LEU A 9 -42.60 30.49 40.66
N ILE A 10 -41.77 29.51 41.12
CA ILE A 10 -41.80 28.70 42.37
C ILE A 10 -42.34 27.26 42.30
N CYS A 11 -41.44 26.30 42.58
CA CYS A 11 -41.58 25.37 43.71
C CYS A 11 -40.21 24.76 44.10
N ASP A 12 -39.82 25.06 45.34
CA ASP A 12 -38.78 24.43 46.15
C ASP A 12 -39.01 22.93 46.37
N ARG A 13 -37.91 22.17 46.53
CA ARG A 13 -37.74 21.17 47.60
C ARG A 13 -36.26 20.84 47.77
N GLY A 14 -35.73 21.11 48.97
CA GLY A 14 -34.39 20.72 49.43
C GLY A 14 -34.34 19.28 49.99
N PRO A 15 -33.49 18.99 51.00
CA PRO A 15 -32.29 18.17 50.80
C PRO A 15 -32.20 16.89 51.66
N GLU A 16 -31.34 15.94 51.20
CA GLU A 16 -30.57 14.89 51.92
C GLU A 16 -31.32 13.84 52.79
N PRO A 17 -30.79 12.60 53.06
CA PRO A 17 -29.44 12.30 53.58
C PRO A 17 -28.80 10.94 53.12
N PRO A 18 -27.63 10.53 53.69
CA PRO A 18 -26.71 9.55 53.09
C PRO A 18 -26.72 8.15 53.73
N GLY A 19 -26.05 7.21 53.06
CA GLY A 19 -25.73 5.85 53.53
C GLY A 19 -25.92 4.85 52.37
N SER A 20 -25.14 3.78 52.19
CA SER A 20 -24.01 3.18 52.90
C SER A 20 -23.51 2.03 52.02
N THR A 21 -22.20 1.83 52.00
CA THR A 21 -21.45 0.55 51.82
C THR A 21 -22.18 -0.72 51.35
N SER A 22 -21.69 -1.30 50.25
CA SER A 22 -21.65 -2.77 49.96
C SER A 22 -20.90 -2.98 48.64
N SER A 23 -19.58 -3.21 48.62
CA SER A 23 -18.93 -4.53 48.62
C SER A 23 -19.65 -5.62 47.81
N ALA A 24 -19.36 -5.71 46.50
CA ALA A 24 -19.68 -6.90 45.70
C ALA A 24 -18.46 -7.36 44.88
N GLN A 25 -17.74 -8.30 45.50
CA GLN A 25 -17.18 -9.53 44.95
C GLN A 25 -16.66 -9.55 43.50
N VAL A 26 -15.33 -9.64 43.44
CA VAL A 26 -14.54 -10.37 42.46
C VAL A 26 -15.16 -11.76 42.19
N SER A 27 -15.69 -11.97 40.99
CA SER A 27 -16.01 -13.30 40.49
C SER A 27 -14.84 -13.84 39.68
N ASN A 28 -14.15 -14.81 40.28
CA ASN A 28 -13.16 -15.67 39.67
C ASN A 28 -13.80 -16.49 38.54
N TYR A 29 -13.50 -16.15 37.29
CA TYR A 29 -13.77 -17.05 36.16
C TYR A 29 -12.64 -18.09 36.05
N ASN A 30 -12.79 -19.18 36.82
CA ASN A 30 -12.06 -20.43 36.61
C ASN A 30 -12.65 -21.15 35.38
N GLY A 31 -12.06 -20.88 34.21
CA GLY A 31 -12.29 -21.64 32.99
C GLY A 31 -11.60 -23.00 33.06
N ARG A 32 -12.29 -23.98 33.67
CA ARG A 32 -11.90 -25.39 33.75
C ARG A 32 -11.87 -25.96 32.32
N ALA A 33 -10.68 -26.28 31.82
CA ALA A 33 -10.50 -27.04 30.59
C ALA A 33 -11.07 -28.46 30.79
N VAL A 34 -12.22 -28.74 30.18
CA VAL A 34 -12.72 -30.11 30.02
C VAL A 34 -11.92 -30.74 28.89
N GLY A 35 -10.85 -31.44 29.26
CA GLY A 35 -10.11 -32.31 28.36
C GLY A 35 -10.97 -33.52 27.99
N ILE A 36 -11.56 -33.49 26.80
CA ILE A 36 -12.10 -34.69 26.16
C ILE A 36 -10.92 -35.37 25.45
N SER A 37 -10.27 -36.30 26.14
CA SER A 37 -9.35 -37.26 25.53
C SER A 37 -10.16 -38.23 24.68
N ILE A 38 -10.23 -37.99 23.36
CA ILE A 38 -10.63 -39.01 22.40
C ILE A 38 -9.37 -39.85 22.12
N LEU A 39 -9.24 -40.96 22.85
CA LEU A 39 -8.31 -42.04 22.51
C LEU A 39 -8.78 -42.68 21.20
N PRO A 40 -7.94 -42.82 20.16
CA PRO A 40 -8.28 -43.67 19.03
C PRO A 40 -8.27 -45.14 19.48
N ALA A 41 -9.37 -45.82 19.19
CA ALA A 41 -9.55 -47.24 19.44
C ALA A 41 -8.41 -48.07 18.82
N ARG A 42 -7.78 -48.88 19.67
CA ARG A 42 -6.79 -49.90 19.32
C ARG A 42 -7.51 -51.01 18.55
N ALA A 43 -7.18 -51.18 17.27
CA ALA A 43 -7.64 -52.33 16.50
C ALA A 43 -7.03 -53.63 17.08
N PRO A 44 -7.79 -54.73 17.16
CA PRO A 44 -7.29 -56.01 17.64
C PRO A 44 -6.35 -56.65 16.61
N GLY A 45 -5.32 -57.31 17.14
CA GLY A 45 -4.20 -57.87 16.39
C GLY A 45 -4.59 -58.91 15.34
N GLY A 46 -3.91 -58.82 14.20
CA GLY A 46 -3.78 -59.92 13.24
C GLY A 46 -2.43 -60.63 13.44
N PRO A 47 -2.34 -61.94 13.16
CA PRO A 47 -1.17 -62.75 13.43
C PRO A 47 0.02 -62.41 12.51
N GLU A 48 1.21 -62.42 13.11
CA GLU A 48 2.50 -62.24 12.45
C GLU A 48 2.75 -63.38 11.45
N GLY A 49 2.91 -63.02 10.17
CA GLY A 49 3.42 -63.90 9.13
C GLY A 49 4.92 -63.62 8.88
N PRO A 50 5.77 -64.65 8.70
CA PRO A 50 7.19 -64.45 8.46
C PRO A 50 7.48 -64.23 6.97
N GLY A 51 8.32 -63.23 6.69
CA GLY A 51 9.28 -63.30 5.58
C GLY A 51 8.83 -62.78 4.20
N ALA A 52 9.14 -61.52 3.91
CA ALA A 52 9.56 -61.08 2.58
C ALA A 52 10.36 -59.77 2.70
N ARG A 53 11.70 -59.87 2.61
CA ARG A 53 12.58 -58.70 2.43
C ARG A 53 12.32 -58.12 1.04
N ALA A 54 11.72 -56.94 0.97
CA ALA A 54 11.66 -56.15 -0.26
C ALA A 54 13.06 -55.57 -0.58
N PRO A 55 13.46 -55.53 -1.86
CA PRO A 55 14.75 -54.98 -2.28
C PRO A 55 14.83 -53.47 -2.03
N GLU A 56 15.93 -53.04 -1.42
CA GLU A 56 16.29 -51.65 -1.19
C GLU A 56 16.38 -50.91 -2.54
N GLY A 57 15.46 -49.98 -2.77
CA GLY A 57 15.48 -49.11 -3.94
C GLY A 57 16.61 -48.08 -3.88
N PRO A 58 17.12 -47.61 -5.04
CA PRO A 58 18.22 -46.66 -5.11
C PRO A 58 17.88 -45.38 -4.35
N GLY A 59 18.80 -44.98 -3.47
CA GLY A 59 18.64 -43.94 -2.47
C GLY A 59 17.99 -42.66 -3.01
N GLN A 60 16.85 -42.30 -2.43
CA GLN A 60 16.30 -40.96 -2.60
C GLN A 60 17.35 -39.96 -2.11
N PRO A 61 17.73 -38.95 -2.92
CA PRO A 61 18.65 -37.90 -2.49
C PRO A 61 18.06 -37.28 -1.22
N GLY A 62 18.82 -37.39 -0.14
CA GLY A 62 18.38 -37.10 1.22
C GLY A 62 17.60 -35.80 1.27
N ALA A 63 16.31 -35.92 1.60
CA ALA A 63 15.52 -34.79 2.06
C ALA A 63 16.27 -34.23 3.26
N SER A 64 17.10 -33.22 3.00
CA SER A 64 17.93 -32.53 3.98
C SER A 64 17.02 -32.18 5.13
N SER A 65 17.16 -32.94 6.21
CA SER A 65 16.38 -32.77 7.41
C SER A 65 16.76 -31.39 7.92
N PHE A 66 15.90 -30.43 7.64
CA PHE A 66 15.84 -29.13 8.31
C PHE A 66 15.53 -29.46 9.78
N SER A 67 16.55 -29.94 10.47
CA SER A 67 16.54 -30.40 11.84
C SER A 67 16.34 -29.16 12.70
N SER A 68 15.07 -28.92 13.01
CA SER A 68 14.42 -28.45 14.25
C SER A 68 15.20 -27.77 15.39
N GLN A 69 16.46 -27.38 15.25
CA GLN A 69 17.18 -26.54 16.23
C GLN A 69 16.94 -25.05 16.01
N GLY A 70 15.78 -24.68 15.47
CA GLY A 70 15.26 -23.33 15.58
C GLY A 70 14.72 -23.12 16.98
N ALA A 71 15.60 -22.90 17.97
CA ALA A 71 15.19 -22.40 19.28
C ALA A 71 14.23 -21.22 19.03
N LEU A 72 13.01 -21.33 19.59
CA LEU A 72 11.91 -20.40 19.34
C LEU A 72 12.38 -18.96 19.58
N GLN A 73 12.74 -18.27 18.49
CA GLN A 73 13.32 -16.95 18.59
C GLN A 73 12.24 -16.00 19.11
N LYS A 74 12.54 -15.26 20.19
CA LYS A 74 11.59 -14.30 20.74
C LYS A 74 11.20 -13.28 19.65
N PRO A 75 9.91 -12.98 19.46
CA PRO A 75 9.47 -12.09 18.38
C PRO A 75 10.08 -10.70 18.53
N TYR A 76 10.60 -10.16 17.44
CA TYR A 76 11.25 -8.85 17.43
C TYR A 76 10.23 -7.71 17.31
N ARG A 77 9.53 -7.40 18.42
CA ARG A 77 8.39 -6.46 18.43
C ARG A 77 8.74 -5.02 18.01
N ARG A 78 10.00 -4.60 18.17
CA ARG A 78 10.45 -3.23 17.83
C ARG A 78 10.28 -2.88 16.35
N VAL A 79 10.11 -3.88 15.48
CA VAL A 79 9.82 -3.68 14.06
C VAL A 79 8.54 -2.86 13.83
N ILE A 80 7.60 -2.90 14.77
CA ILE A 80 6.36 -2.11 14.68
C ILE A 80 6.64 -0.61 14.56
N LEU A 81 7.71 -0.10 15.22
CA LEU A 81 8.06 1.32 15.17
C LEU A 81 8.56 1.74 13.79
N ILE A 82 9.17 0.80 13.05
CA ILE A 82 9.70 1.05 11.71
C ILE A 82 8.56 1.14 10.71
N THR A 83 7.61 0.21 10.78
CA THR A 83 6.44 0.20 9.89
C THR A 83 5.45 1.31 10.23
N LEU A 84 5.28 1.61 11.54
CA LEU A 84 4.48 2.75 12.02
C LEU A 84 4.96 4.06 11.39
N ALA A 85 6.26 4.38 11.48
CA ALA A 85 6.78 5.65 10.95
C ALA A 85 6.58 5.80 9.43
N MET A 86 6.83 4.72 8.67
CA MET A 86 6.62 4.72 7.21
C MET A 86 5.15 4.99 6.85
N PHE A 87 4.22 4.32 7.52
CA PHE A 87 2.80 4.46 7.22
C PHE A 87 2.17 5.72 7.81
N SER A 88 2.78 6.34 8.83
CA SER A 88 2.47 7.73 9.21
C SER A 88 2.89 8.71 8.11
N GLY A 89 4.04 8.48 7.46
CA GLY A 89 4.46 9.20 6.25
C GLY A 89 3.41 9.15 5.14
N TYR A 90 3.03 7.93 4.78
CA TYR A 90 1.98 7.70 3.79
C TYR A 90 0.63 8.32 4.17
N ALA A 91 0.20 8.19 5.44
CA ALA A 91 -1.06 8.77 5.87
C ALA A 91 -1.03 10.29 5.84
N SER A 92 0.11 10.93 6.10
CA SER A 92 0.21 12.39 6.01
C SER A 92 0.00 12.91 4.58
N THR A 93 0.39 12.16 3.54
CA THR A 93 0.13 12.56 2.13
C THR A 93 -1.29 12.25 1.67
N VAL A 94 -1.98 11.29 2.31
CA VAL A 94 -3.38 10.94 2.00
C VAL A 94 -4.39 11.78 2.79
N VAL A 95 -4.22 11.88 4.11
CA VAL A 95 -5.21 12.50 5.01
C VAL A 95 -5.11 14.02 4.97
N MET A 96 -3.91 14.59 4.87
CA MET A 96 -3.70 16.04 4.96
C MET A 96 -3.81 16.76 3.61
N GLN A 97 -4.38 16.12 2.59
CA GLN A 97 -4.50 16.69 1.24
C GLN A 97 -5.25 18.03 1.25
N HIS A 98 -6.38 18.08 1.96
CA HIS A 98 -7.17 19.30 2.07
C HIS A 98 -6.39 20.43 2.76
N GLU A 99 -5.69 20.13 3.86
CA GLU A 99 -4.88 21.12 4.58
C GLU A 99 -3.74 21.67 3.71
N LEU A 100 -3.12 20.82 2.89
CA LEU A 100 -2.10 21.24 1.92
C LEU A 100 -2.71 22.10 0.80
N GLN A 101 -3.89 21.74 0.27
CA GLN A 101 -4.59 22.56 -0.73
C GLN A 101 -4.96 23.94 -0.19
N VAL A 102 -5.52 24.01 1.02
CA VAL A 102 -5.88 25.27 1.69
C VAL A 102 -4.63 26.13 1.91
N HIS A 103 -3.53 25.53 2.35
CA HIS A 103 -2.26 26.24 2.54
C HIS A 103 -1.70 26.80 1.22
N LEU A 104 -1.78 26.02 0.14
CA LEU A 104 -1.35 26.42 -1.20
C LEU A 104 -2.37 27.33 -1.92
N LYS A 105 -3.50 27.67 -1.26
CA LYS A 105 -4.60 28.46 -1.84
C LYS A 105 -5.11 27.90 -3.17
N ILE A 106 -5.13 26.57 -3.30
CA ILE A 106 -5.67 25.90 -4.49
C ILE A 106 -7.20 26.03 -4.44
N PRO A 107 -7.86 26.54 -5.50
CA PRO A 107 -9.31 26.67 -5.52
C PRO A 107 -10.01 25.34 -5.26
N SER A 108 -11.12 25.39 -4.50
CA SER A 108 -11.95 24.21 -4.26
C SER A 108 -12.71 23.75 -5.50
N ASP A 109 -12.87 24.61 -6.50
CA ASP A 109 -13.59 24.31 -7.73
C ASP A 109 -12.92 23.15 -8.51
N PRO A 110 -13.61 22.02 -8.74
CA PRO A 110 -13.09 20.91 -9.53
C PRO A 110 -12.78 21.29 -10.99
N SER A 111 -13.37 22.38 -11.49
CA SER A 111 -13.12 22.90 -12.84
C SER A 111 -11.82 23.72 -12.95
N SER A 112 -11.19 24.07 -11.84
CA SER A 112 -9.90 24.78 -11.84
C SER A 112 -8.75 23.89 -12.34
N VAL A 113 -7.81 24.49 -13.06
CA VAL A 113 -6.62 23.79 -13.59
C VAL A 113 -5.74 23.32 -12.44
N GLU A 114 -5.58 24.15 -11.41
CA GLU A 114 -4.78 23.91 -10.22
C GLU A 114 -5.29 22.71 -9.42
N LYS A 115 -6.62 22.60 -9.25
CA LYS A 115 -7.23 21.46 -8.58
C LYS A 115 -6.99 20.18 -9.38
N ARG A 116 -7.15 20.20 -10.70
CA ARG A 116 -6.84 19.04 -11.57
C ARG A 116 -5.37 18.62 -11.46
N LEU A 117 -4.44 19.59 -11.47
CA LEU A 117 -3.01 19.32 -11.31
C LEU A 117 -2.68 18.75 -9.92
N PHE A 118 -3.29 19.26 -8.86
CA PHE A 118 -3.14 18.71 -7.52
C PHE A 118 -3.69 17.28 -7.44
N THR A 119 -4.88 17.02 -8.01
CA THR A 119 -5.45 15.68 -8.08
C THR A 119 -4.53 14.73 -8.86
N ALA A 120 -3.95 15.18 -9.97
CA ALA A 120 -2.96 14.39 -10.72
C ALA A 120 -1.70 14.11 -9.86
N ALA A 121 -1.22 15.07 -9.09
CA ALA A 121 -0.12 14.88 -8.14
C ALA A 121 -0.46 13.82 -7.09
N VAL A 122 -1.68 13.84 -6.54
CA VAL A 122 -2.18 12.79 -5.63
C VAL A 122 -2.20 11.42 -6.33
N THR A 123 -2.63 11.35 -7.59
CA THR A 123 -2.57 10.12 -8.40
C THR A 123 -1.12 9.61 -8.56
N CYS A 124 -0.14 10.51 -8.71
CA CYS A 124 1.27 10.14 -8.82
C CYS A 124 1.81 9.37 -7.60
N GLN A 125 1.21 9.52 -6.42
CA GLN A 125 1.53 8.68 -5.25
C GLN A 125 1.16 7.21 -5.48
N TYR A 126 -0.05 6.94 -5.98
CA TYR A 126 -0.48 5.58 -6.30
C TYR A 126 0.29 5.01 -7.50
N LEU A 127 0.60 5.84 -8.49
CA LEU A 127 1.44 5.43 -9.61
C LEU A 127 2.87 5.11 -9.17
N GLY A 128 3.44 5.91 -8.27
CA GLY A 128 4.74 5.66 -7.65
C GLY A 128 4.77 4.33 -6.91
N ASN A 129 3.73 4.02 -6.13
CA ASN A 129 3.56 2.70 -5.50
C ASN A 129 3.61 1.58 -6.56
N LEU A 130 2.76 1.69 -7.59
CA LEU A 130 2.60 0.68 -8.64
C LEU A 130 3.91 0.42 -9.41
N ILE A 131 4.55 1.48 -9.90
CA ILE A 131 5.79 1.41 -10.68
C ILE A 131 6.89 0.79 -9.84
N PHE A 132 7.08 1.25 -8.60
CA PHE A 132 8.18 0.76 -7.78
C PHE A 132 7.94 -0.64 -7.23
N ARG A 133 6.69 -1.11 -7.07
CA ARG A 133 6.43 -2.52 -6.69
C ARG A 133 6.89 -3.51 -7.76
N LEU A 134 6.72 -3.19 -9.04
CA LEU A 134 7.27 -4.00 -10.14
C LEU A 134 8.76 -3.72 -10.35
N GLY A 135 9.11 -2.43 -10.35
CA GLY A 135 10.39 -1.93 -10.76
C GLY A 135 11.51 -2.19 -9.76
N HIS A 136 11.25 -2.27 -8.44
CA HIS A 136 12.34 -2.40 -7.47
C HIS A 136 13.14 -3.69 -7.62
N ASN A 137 12.54 -4.76 -8.18
CA ASN A 137 13.25 -6.01 -8.46
C ASN A 137 14.07 -5.96 -9.75
N VAL A 138 13.74 -5.06 -10.67
CA VAL A 138 14.39 -4.92 -11.98
C VAL A 138 15.45 -3.81 -11.95
N PHE A 139 15.08 -2.62 -11.49
CA PHE A 139 15.90 -1.41 -11.60
C PHE A 139 16.87 -1.21 -10.42
N VAL A 140 16.59 -1.82 -9.26
CA VAL A 140 17.36 -1.54 -8.04
C VAL A 140 18.15 -2.76 -7.61
N CYS A 141 19.43 -2.81 -7.97
CA CYS A 141 20.37 -3.86 -7.58
C CYS A 141 20.84 -3.80 -6.12
N LEU A 142 19.89 -3.58 -5.22
CA LEU A 142 20.11 -3.55 -3.78
C LEU A 142 19.42 -4.75 -3.14
N GLY A 143 20.00 -5.29 -2.07
CA GLY A 143 19.32 -6.30 -1.25
C GLY A 143 18.07 -5.71 -0.57
N PRO A 144 17.10 -6.55 -0.15
CA PRO A 144 15.86 -6.09 0.47
C PRO A 144 16.08 -5.10 1.63
N SER A 145 17.07 -5.35 2.49
CA SER A 145 17.36 -4.46 3.63
C SER A 145 17.83 -3.07 3.21
N SER A 146 18.65 -2.98 2.15
CA SER A 146 19.09 -1.70 1.60
C SER A 146 17.95 -0.96 0.90
N ARG A 147 17.02 -1.68 0.27
CA ARG A 147 15.80 -1.09 -0.32
C ARG A 147 14.87 -0.52 0.75
N VAL A 148 14.77 -1.14 1.93
CA VAL A 148 14.03 -0.57 3.06
C VAL A 148 14.65 0.75 3.53
N ILE A 149 15.99 0.83 3.60
CA ILE A 149 16.68 2.10 3.92
C ILE A 149 16.40 3.16 2.85
N LEU A 150 16.53 2.81 1.57
CA LEU A 150 16.26 3.73 0.45
C LEU A 150 14.82 4.26 0.49
N SER A 151 13.87 3.37 0.77
CA SER A 151 12.46 3.72 0.94
C SER A 151 12.25 4.71 2.10
N GLN A 152 12.88 4.50 3.26
CA GLN A 152 12.82 5.43 4.39
C GLN A 152 13.41 6.81 4.01
N LEU A 153 14.54 6.84 3.31
CA LEU A 153 15.13 8.09 2.79
C LEU A 153 14.17 8.81 1.82
N ALA A 154 13.51 8.08 0.93
CA ALA A 154 12.54 8.64 0.00
C ALA A 154 11.31 9.23 0.73
N MET A 155 10.80 8.57 1.77
CA MET A 155 9.71 9.10 2.58
C MET A 155 10.13 10.38 3.33
N MET A 156 11.33 10.40 3.90
CA MET A 156 11.87 11.61 4.53
C MET A 156 12.03 12.77 3.53
N LEU A 157 12.48 12.47 2.30
CA LEU A 157 12.58 13.47 1.24
C LEU A 157 11.19 14.04 0.88
N ALA A 158 10.17 13.18 0.73
CA ALA A 158 8.80 13.62 0.49
C ALA A 158 8.29 14.56 1.60
N MET A 159 8.48 14.18 2.87
CA MET A 159 8.11 15.02 4.01
C MET A 159 8.89 16.33 4.07
N GLY A 160 10.19 16.30 3.73
CA GLY A 160 11.03 17.49 3.65
C GLY A 160 10.56 18.47 2.58
N ILE A 161 10.15 17.97 1.40
CA ILE A 161 9.58 18.80 0.32
C ILE A 161 8.25 19.42 0.76
N ILE A 162 7.36 18.66 1.41
CA ILE A 162 6.08 19.21 1.90
C ILE A 162 6.33 20.26 2.98
N LEU A 163 7.26 20.02 3.92
CA LEU A 163 7.65 21.01 4.92
C LEU A 163 8.20 22.30 4.28
N LEU A 164 8.99 22.17 3.23
CA LEU A 164 9.48 23.31 2.46
C LEU A 164 8.32 24.14 1.88
N LEU A 165 7.29 23.48 1.32
CA LEU A 165 6.08 24.13 0.82
C LEU A 165 5.28 24.84 1.92
N PHE A 166 5.30 24.33 3.16
CA PHE A 166 4.65 24.98 4.30
C PHE A 166 5.43 26.19 4.84
N TYR A 167 6.75 26.13 4.82
CA TYR A 167 7.61 27.16 5.41
C TYR A 167 7.74 28.40 4.51
N TYR A 168 7.78 28.21 3.19
CA TYR A 168 7.81 29.32 2.25
C TYR A 168 6.38 29.79 1.95
N PRO A 169 6.06 31.09 2.12
CA PRO A 169 4.76 31.63 1.73
C PRO A 169 4.66 31.63 0.20
N ILE A 170 4.00 30.61 -0.34
CA ILE A 170 3.81 30.42 -1.78
C ILE A 170 2.37 30.80 -2.13
N ASP A 171 2.21 31.76 -3.03
CA ASP A 171 0.92 32.05 -3.67
C ASP A 171 0.86 31.35 -5.04
N VAL A 172 0.03 30.31 -5.16
CA VAL A 172 -0.14 29.50 -6.39
C VAL A 172 -1.07 30.17 -7.42
N HIS A 173 -1.72 31.28 -7.05
CA HIS A 173 -2.85 31.91 -7.75
C HIS A 173 -2.54 32.48 -9.16
N TYR A 174 -1.33 32.26 -9.69
CA TYR A 174 -0.79 32.96 -10.87
C TYR A 174 -0.37 32.06 -12.04
N ILE A 175 -0.64 30.75 -11.96
CA ILE A 175 -0.19 29.79 -12.99
C ILE A 175 -1.21 29.66 -14.15
N ALA A 176 -2.50 29.94 -13.93
CA ALA A 176 -3.55 29.70 -14.92
C ALA A 176 -3.75 30.80 -15.99
N GLU A 177 -3.25 32.03 -15.80
CA GLU A 177 -3.58 33.15 -16.71
C GLU A 177 -2.69 33.26 -17.96
N GLU A 178 -1.45 32.77 -17.96
CA GLU A 178 -0.52 33.01 -19.09
C GLU A 178 -0.38 31.84 -20.09
N GLY A 179 -0.92 30.67 -19.78
CA GLY A 179 -0.82 29.50 -20.65
C GLY A 179 -2.14 29.22 -21.35
N SER A 180 -2.26 29.54 -22.64
CA SER A 180 -3.30 28.93 -23.48
C SER A 180 -3.35 27.42 -23.18
N PRO A 181 -4.50 26.86 -22.73
CA PRO A 181 -4.61 25.48 -22.26
C PRO A 181 -4.13 24.40 -23.24
N SER A 182 -3.90 24.77 -24.51
CA SER A 182 -3.44 23.87 -25.56
C SER A 182 -2.06 23.29 -25.26
N THR A 183 -1.06 24.07 -24.82
CA THR A 183 0.33 23.57 -24.82
C THR A 183 0.64 22.58 -23.70
N PHE A 184 0.21 22.80 -22.46
CA PHE A 184 0.49 21.86 -21.37
C PHE A 184 -0.39 20.61 -21.43
N SER A 185 -1.67 20.77 -21.77
CA SER A 185 -2.58 19.63 -21.95
C SER A 185 -2.14 18.79 -23.15
N GLU A 186 -1.70 19.39 -24.26
CA GLU A 186 -1.09 18.66 -25.38
C GLU A 186 0.23 18.02 -25.01
N GLN A 187 1.08 18.63 -24.17
CA GLN A 187 2.33 18.00 -23.73
C GLN A 187 2.10 16.81 -22.80
N LEU A 188 1.13 16.89 -21.87
CA LEU A 188 0.78 15.78 -21.00
C LEU A 188 0.00 14.69 -21.76
N LEU A 189 -0.91 15.06 -22.68
CA LEU A 189 -1.56 14.11 -23.58
C LEU A 189 -0.55 13.47 -24.53
N ALA A 190 0.41 14.21 -25.08
CA ALA A 190 1.50 13.69 -25.92
C ALA A 190 2.37 12.69 -25.15
N ALA A 191 2.69 13.00 -23.89
CA ALA A 191 3.42 12.07 -23.02
C ALA A 191 2.60 10.80 -22.71
N SER A 192 1.27 10.88 -22.62
CA SER A 192 0.40 9.72 -22.43
C SER A 192 0.13 8.92 -23.71
N THR A 193 0.03 9.57 -24.88
CA THR A 193 -0.22 8.94 -26.19
C THR A 193 1.03 8.30 -26.79
N LEU A 194 2.24 8.70 -26.36
CA LEU A 194 3.50 8.00 -26.68
C LEU A 194 3.57 6.57 -26.08
N SER A 195 2.63 6.18 -25.21
CA SER A 195 2.50 4.81 -24.71
C SER A 195 1.54 3.93 -25.53
N SER A 196 0.87 4.49 -26.54
CA SER A 196 -0.17 3.80 -27.30
C SER A 196 -0.16 4.21 -28.77
N SER A 197 0.89 3.85 -29.52
CA SER A 197 0.86 3.98 -30.98
C SER A 197 1.47 2.77 -31.66
N SER A 198 0.65 1.74 -31.84
CA SER A 198 0.75 0.78 -32.94
C SER A 198 -0.66 0.43 -33.43
N SER A 199 -1.19 1.22 -34.37
CA SER A 199 -1.91 0.74 -35.58
C SER A 199 -2.74 1.87 -36.24
N SER A 200 -2.27 2.22 -37.45
CA SER A 200 -3.00 2.61 -38.67
C SER A 200 -4.24 3.51 -38.61
N VAL A 201 -4.02 4.71 -39.17
CA VAL A 201 -4.95 5.69 -39.71
C VAL A 201 -5.53 5.24 -41.07
N SER A 202 -6.82 5.51 -41.33
CA SER A 202 -7.25 6.12 -42.61
C SER A 202 -8.61 6.85 -42.52
N SER A 203 -8.59 8.13 -42.93
CA SER A 203 -9.57 8.87 -43.76
C SER A 203 -11.03 9.02 -43.27
N THR A 204 -11.74 10.16 -43.29
CA THR A 204 -11.82 11.23 -44.31
C THR A 204 -12.62 12.45 -43.80
N ARG A 205 -12.06 13.68 -43.92
CA ARG A 205 -12.63 14.95 -44.47
C ARG A 205 -14.11 15.35 -44.19
N SER A 206 -14.36 16.58 -43.71
CA SER A 206 -14.66 17.78 -44.57
C SER A 206 -15.51 18.90 -43.90
N ASN A 207 -15.04 20.16 -44.06
CA ASN A 207 -15.78 21.45 -44.20
C ASN A 207 -16.59 22.02 -43.01
N ARG A 208 -16.73 23.34 -42.77
CA ARG A 208 -16.18 24.62 -43.28
C ARG A 208 -16.73 25.76 -42.37
N LEU A 209 -15.92 26.79 -42.15
CA LEU A 209 -16.19 28.26 -42.15
C LEU A 209 -17.34 28.88 -41.31
N ILE A 210 -16.95 29.88 -40.49
CA ILE A 210 -17.44 31.30 -40.35
C ILE A 210 -16.63 31.85 -39.13
N SER A 211 -15.64 32.75 -39.21
CA SER A 211 -15.54 34.15 -39.69
C SER A 211 -16.49 35.14 -38.99
N SER A 212 -16.05 35.71 -37.86
CA SER A 212 -16.40 37.08 -37.48
C SER A 212 -15.28 37.69 -36.63
N ALA A 213 -14.80 38.84 -37.10
CA ALA A 213 -13.77 39.66 -36.49
C ALA A 213 -14.28 40.34 -35.22
N GLU A 214 -13.44 40.39 -34.19
CA GLU A 214 -13.61 41.27 -33.03
C GLU A 214 -12.47 42.30 -32.96
N PRO A 215 -12.75 43.51 -32.42
CA PRO A 215 -11.83 44.64 -32.47
C PRO A 215 -10.76 44.58 -31.37
N ASP A 216 -9.52 44.85 -31.79
CA ASP A 216 -8.36 45.10 -30.93
C ASP A 216 -8.63 46.24 -29.94
N SER A 217 -8.80 45.89 -28.66
CA SER A 217 -8.63 46.81 -27.54
C SER A 217 -7.37 46.43 -26.78
N SER A 218 -6.27 47.07 -27.17
CA SER A 218 -4.91 46.88 -26.65
C SER A 218 -4.75 47.50 -25.25
N GLY A 219 -5.46 46.94 -24.27
CA GLY A 219 -5.13 47.12 -22.85
C GLY A 219 -3.98 46.20 -22.47
N ARG A 220 -2.74 46.67 -22.55
CA ARG A 220 -1.59 45.97 -21.93
C ARG A 220 -1.85 45.89 -20.43
N GLY A 221 -2.34 44.75 -19.96
CA GLY A 221 -2.36 44.41 -18.55
C GLY A 221 -0.94 44.51 -17.96
N PRO A 222 -0.80 44.86 -16.67
CA PRO A 222 0.50 44.92 -16.02
C PRO A 222 1.22 43.57 -16.15
N PRO A 223 2.56 43.57 -16.31
CA PRO A 223 3.33 42.34 -16.46
C PRO A 223 3.10 41.44 -15.25
N THR A 224 2.54 40.29 -15.54
CA THR A 224 2.19 39.20 -14.64
C THR A 224 3.48 38.54 -14.15
N THR A 225 4.01 39.00 -13.00
CA THR A 225 5.17 38.40 -12.36
C THR A 225 4.83 36.99 -11.87
N THR A 226 5.41 35.98 -12.49
CA THR A 226 5.30 34.58 -12.08
C THR A 226 5.97 34.36 -10.72
N SER A 227 5.17 33.98 -9.72
CA SER A 227 5.64 33.62 -8.36
C SER A 227 6.48 32.33 -8.38
N SER A 228 7.75 32.47 -8.71
CA SER A 228 8.72 31.38 -8.69
C SER A 228 9.35 31.27 -7.30
N ILE A 229 9.42 30.06 -6.73
CA ILE A 229 10.16 29.84 -5.49
C ILE A 229 11.63 29.91 -5.82
N THR A 230 12.29 30.95 -5.33
CA THR A 230 13.72 31.14 -5.51
C THR A 230 14.46 30.52 -4.33
N ILE A 231 15.06 29.34 -4.55
CA ILE A 231 15.87 28.65 -3.54
C ILE A 231 17.34 29.01 -3.76
N PHE A 232 18.12 29.09 -2.68
CA PHE A 232 19.56 29.40 -2.70
C PHE A 232 19.88 30.76 -3.33
N GLY A 233 19.13 31.81 -2.97
CA GLY A 233 19.48 33.18 -3.30
C GLY A 233 19.40 33.55 -4.79
N GLY A 234 18.61 32.84 -5.60
CA GLY A 234 18.45 33.15 -7.03
C GLY A 234 18.61 31.97 -7.95
N LEU A 235 19.36 30.94 -7.53
CA LEU A 235 19.89 29.93 -8.45
C LEU A 235 18.83 28.95 -9.00
N PHE A 236 17.76 28.69 -8.26
CA PHE A 236 16.73 27.75 -8.70
C PHE A 236 15.34 28.33 -8.50
N THR A 237 14.61 28.50 -9.60
CA THR A 237 13.18 28.79 -9.62
C THR A 237 12.41 27.48 -9.74
N LEU A 238 11.79 27.02 -8.64
CA LEU A 238 10.98 25.80 -8.66
C LEU A 238 9.49 26.14 -8.71
N ASN A 239 8.77 25.46 -9.60
CA ASN A 239 7.32 25.53 -9.65
C ASN A 239 6.73 24.73 -8.47
N PRO A 240 5.87 25.32 -7.63
CA PRO A 240 5.30 24.63 -6.46
C PRO A 240 4.50 23.39 -6.82
N VAL A 241 3.82 23.37 -7.96
CA VAL A 241 3.07 22.19 -8.44
C VAL A 241 4.02 21.03 -8.72
N VAL A 242 5.19 21.30 -9.32
CA VAL A 242 6.22 20.28 -9.57
C VAL A 242 6.75 19.72 -8.25
N LEU A 243 6.92 20.56 -7.22
CA LEU A 243 7.31 20.11 -5.88
C LEU A 243 6.25 19.21 -5.24
N VAL A 244 4.96 19.54 -5.36
CA VAL A 244 3.86 18.69 -4.89
C VAL A 244 3.89 17.33 -5.62
N VAL A 245 3.93 17.32 -6.95
CA VAL A 245 4.03 16.08 -7.75
C VAL A 245 5.22 15.24 -7.32
N THR A 246 6.37 15.88 -7.13
CA THR A 246 7.61 15.24 -6.71
C THR A 246 7.47 14.61 -5.32
N ALA A 247 6.92 15.35 -4.34
CA ALA A 247 6.70 14.84 -2.99
C ALA A 247 5.75 13.63 -2.97
N TYR A 248 4.63 13.70 -3.70
CA TYR A 248 3.68 12.59 -3.80
C TYR A 248 4.28 11.37 -4.50
N LEU A 249 5.04 11.58 -5.59
CA LEU A 249 5.75 10.51 -6.28
C LEU A 249 6.77 9.83 -5.36
N PHE A 250 7.57 10.58 -4.60
CA PHE A 250 8.52 10.02 -3.63
C PHE A 250 7.83 9.30 -2.48
N SER A 251 6.69 9.80 -2.00
CA SER A 251 5.86 9.11 -1.02
C SER A 251 5.37 7.75 -1.56
N GLY A 252 4.99 7.70 -2.84
CA GLY A 252 4.60 6.46 -3.52
C GLY A 252 5.78 5.49 -3.72
N LEU A 253 6.90 6.00 -4.22
CA LEU A 253 8.14 5.22 -4.36
C LEU A 253 8.54 4.58 -3.03
N ALA A 254 8.48 5.36 -1.95
CA ALA A 254 8.80 4.91 -0.62
C ALA A 254 7.93 3.72 -0.21
N VAL A 255 6.60 3.83 -0.24
CA VAL A 255 5.71 2.74 0.20
C VAL A 255 5.77 1.54 -0.73
N GLY A 256 5.75 1.75 -2.05
CA GLY A 256 5.85 0.68 -3.04
C GLY A 256 7.14 -0.14 -2.94
N THR A 257 8.23 0.50 -2.51
CA THR A 257 9.50 -0.19 -2.22
C THR A 257 9.53 -0.78 -0.81
N PHE A 258 8.93 -0.13 0.18
CA PHE A 258 9.06 -0.52 1.59
C PHE A 258 8.48 -1.91 1.86
N GLU A 259 7.23 -2.12 1.49
CA GLU A 259 6.40 -3.15 2.12
C GLU A 259 6.87 -4.58 1.82
N SER A 260 7.06 -4.91 0.54
CA SER A 260 7.54 -6.24 0.14
C SER A 260 8.95 -6.50 0.66
N ASN A 261 9.82 -5.49 0.63
CA ASN A 261 11.22 -5.61 1.06
C ASN A 261 11.35 -5.70 2.59
N ALA A 262 10.51 -4.97 3.34
CA ALA A 262 10.43 -5.09 4.79
C ALA A 262 9.97 -6.50 5.19
N MET A 263 8.85 -6.99 4.63
CA MET A 263 8.34 -8.33 4.92
C MET A 263 9.33 -9.44 4.55
N ALA A 264 10.04 -9.29 3.43
CA ALA A 264 11.10 -10.19 3.00
C ALA A 264 12.28 -10.18 3.98
N SER A 265 12.77 -9.00 4.36
CA SER A 265 13.91 -8.85 5.28
C SER A 265 13.62 -9.41 6.68
N LEU A 266 12.34 -9.41 7.10
CA LEU A 266 11.90 -9.88 8.41
C LEU A 266 11.58 -11.38 8.43
N ALA A 267 11.49 -12.05 7.28
CA ALA A 267 11.17 -13.47 7.21
C ALA A 267 12.09 -14.38 8.04
N PRO A 268 13.40 -14.15 8.11
CA PRO A 268 14.29 -14.94 8.96
C PRO A 268 14.01 -14.82 10.46
N LEU A 269 13.32 -13.76 10.91
CA LEU A 269 12.99 -13.52 12.33
C LEU A 269 11.68 -14.21 12.77
N GLY A 270 11.08 -14.99 11.87
CA GLY A 270 9.90 -15.79 12.14
C GLY A 270 8.56 -15.07 11.94
N PRO A 271 7.48 -15.86 11.87
CA PRO A 271 6.12 -15.39 11.54
C PRO A 271 5.60 -14.31 12.50
N GLU A 272 5.81 -14.49 13.80
CA GLU A 272 5.33 -13.54 14.82
C GLU A 272 5.97 -12.16 14.65
N THR A 273 7.25 -12.06 14.26
CA THR A 273 7.89 -10.77 13.97
C THR A 273 7.23 -10.07 12.78
N LYS A 274 6.89 -10.81 11.72
CA LYS A 274 6.15 -10.25 10.59
C LYS A 274 4.76 -9.76 11.02
N LEU A 275 4.05 -10.49 11.88
CA LEU A 275 2.76 -10.04 12.40
C LEU A 275 2.87 -8.65 13.05
N TRP A 276 3.90 -8.40 13.86
CA TRP A 276 4.12 -7.08 14.47
C TRP A 276 4.40 -5.99 13.42
N ALA A 277 5.15 -6.32 12.36
CA ALA A 277 5.38 -5.39 11.25
C ALA A 277 4.06 -5.05 10.52
N VAL A 278 3.24 -6.08 10.26
CA VAL A 278 1.93 -5.99 9.61
C VAL A 278 0.92 -5.19 10.46
N ILE A 279 0.93 -5.32 11.79
CA ILE A 279 0.11 -4.51 12.71
C ILE A 279 0.56 -3.04 12.73
N GLY A 280 1.85 -2.77 12.51
CA GLY A 280 2.34 -1.40 12.45
C GLY A 280 1.82 -0.60 11.25
N LEU A 281 1.31 -1.26 10.19
CA LEU A 281 0.71 -0.60 9.03
C LEU A 281 -0.55 0.22 9.42
N PRO A 282 -1.63 -0.39 9.97
CA PRO A 282 -2.79 0.39 10.41
C PRO A 282 -2.47 1.33 11.56
N LEU A 283 -1.56 0.95 12.45
CA LEU A 283 -1.16 1.82 13.56
C LEU A 283 -0.50 3.11 13.05
N GLY A 284 0.46 3.00 12.13
CA GLY A 284 1.11 4.14 11.49
C GLY A 284 0.12 5.06 10.79
N PHE A 285 -0.83 4.48 10.05
CA PHE A 285 -1.85 5.28 9.38
C PHE A 285 -2.73 6.05 10.37
N ASN A 286 -3.17 5.40 11.45
CA ASN A 286 -4.08 5.98 12.44
C ASN A 286 -3.44 6.97 13.39
N VAL A 287 -2.12 6.91 13.59
CA VAL A 287 -1.40 7.99 14.28
C VAL A 287 -1.67 9.34 13.61
N ILE A 288 -1.77 9.39 12.28
CA ILE A 288 -2.08 10.63 11.57
C ILE A 288 -3.59 10.81 11.37
N SER A 289 -4.32 9.78 10.93
CA SER A 289 -5.74 9.94 10.60
C SER A 289 -6.64 10.18 11.82
N VAL A 290 -6.27 9.64 12.99
CA VAL A 290 -6.97 9.89 14.26
C VAL A 290 -6.19 10.90 15.09
N GLY A 291 -4.92 10.60 15.38
CA GLY A 291 -4.10 11.44 16.26
C GLY A 291 -3.78 12.80 15.66
N GLY A 292 -3.43 12.85 14.37
CA GLY A 292 -3.17 14.11 13.65
C GLY A 292 -4.42 14.98 13.56
N MET A 293 -5.56 14.42 13.17
CA MET A 293 -6.82 15.18 13.10
C MET A 293 -7.28 15.69 14.47
N ALA A 294 -7.15 14.89 15.53
CA ALA A 294 -7.40 15.33 16.89
C ALA A 294 -6.42 16.42 17.35
N ALA A 295 -5.16 16.36 16.95
CA ALA A 295 -4.20 17.43 17.25
C ALA A 295 -4.57 18.75 16.53
N LEU A 296 -4.99 18.68 15.26
CA LEU A 296 -5.44 19.87 14.51
C LEU A 296 -6.67 20.51 15.15
N SER A 297 -7.63 19.73 15.63
CA SER A 297 -8.81 20.27 16.32
C SER A 297 -8.48 20.95 17.65
N LEU A 298 -7.34 20.59 18.26
CA LEU A 298 -6.78 21.27 19.43
C LEU A 298 -5.90 22.49 19.06
N GLY A 299 -5.84 22.88 17.78
CA GLY A 299 -5.07 24.03 17.31
C GLY A 299 -3.58 23.75 17.07
N PHE A 300 -3.18 22.48 16.98
CA PHE A 300 -1.80 22.12 16.66
C PHE A 300 -1.44 22.57 15.22
N PRO A 301 -0.26 23.16 14.98
CA PRO A 301 0.10 23.65 13.66
C PRO A 301 0.25 22.50 12.65
N ARG A 302 -0.29 22.70 11.43
CA ARG A 302 -0.24 21.74 10.31
C ARG A 302 1.18 21.24 10.00
N TYR A 303 2.14 22.17 9.93
CA TYR A 303 3.55 21.84 9.66
C TYR A 303 4.14 20.94 10.76
N GLY A 304 3.66 21.05 12.00
CA GLY A 304 4.11 20.24 13.13
C GLY A 304 3.88 18.74 12.91
N LEU A 305 2.81 18.36 12.21
CA LEU A 305 2.52 16.96 11.88
C LEU A 305 3.55 16.39 10.90
N TYR A 306 3.95 17.15 9.89
CA TYR A 306 4.99 16.72 8.95
C TYR A 306 6.37 16.66 9.61
N VAL A 307 6.69 17.57 10.54
CA VAL A 307 7.92 17.50 11.36
C VAL A 307 7.91 16.22 12.21
N PHE A 308 6.80 15.93 12.88
CA PHE A 308 6.65 14.70 13.68
C PHE A 308 6.90 13.45 12.84
N VAL A 309 6.32 13.38 11.65
CA VAL A 309 6.50 12.26 10.72
C VAL A 309 7.95 12.15 10.24
N LEU A 310 8.58 13.27 9.85
CA LEU A 310 9.96 13.30 9.41
C LEU A 310 10.92 12.77 10.49
N VAL A 311 10.77 13.26 11.73
CA VAL A 311 11.55 12.80 12.88
C VAL A 311 11.29 11.33 13.18
N SER A 312 10.03 10.88 13.10
CA SER A 312 9.66 9.48 13.30
C SER A 312 10.34 8.56 12.27
N ASN A 313 10.40 8.97 11.00
CA ASN A 313 11.10 8.21 9.94
C ASN A 313 12.62 8.19 10.15
N LEU A 314 13.21 9.27 10.65
CA LEU A 314 14.63 9.30 11.03
C LEU A 314 14.94 8.33 12.17
N ILE A 315 14.11 8.31 13.22
CA ILE A 315 14.23 7.36 14.33
C ILE A 315 14.05 5.93 13.83
N ALA A 316 13.05 5.68 12.99
CA ALA A 316 12.80 4.37 12.38
C ALA A 316 13.98 3.89 11.53
N LEU A 317 14.60 4.78 10.76
CA LEU A 317 15.80 4.49 9.98
C LEU A 317 16.97 4.09 10.90
N PHE A 318 17.18 4.82 11.99
CA PHE A 318 18.22 4.48 12.98
C PHE A 318 17.93 3.12 13.65
N LEU A 319 16.69 2.90 14.08
CA LEU A 319 16.27 1.62 14.65
C LEU A 319 16.49 0.47 13.65
N TYR A 320 16.09 0.64 12.39
CA TYR A 320 16.31 -0.37 11.34
C TYR A 320 17.82 -0.63 11.15
N ARG A 321 18.63 0.42 11.03
CA ARG A 321 20.05 0.30 10.73
C ARG A 321 20.89 -0.26 11.88
N PHE A 322 20.50 -0.04 13.13
CA PHE A 322 21.33 -0.40 14.29
C PHE A 322 20.76 -1.54 15.12
N THR A 323 19.43 -1.68 15.23
CA THR A 323 18.83 -2.65 16.16
C THR A 323 18.45 -3.98 15.51
N LEU A 324 18.27 -4.04 14.19
CA LEU A 324 17.99 -5.31 13.51
C LEU A 324 19.19 -6.26 13.60
N PRO A 325 18.96 -7.54 13.99
CA PRO A 325 20.01 -8.54 14.12
C PRO A 325 20.85 -8.68 12.84
N SER A 326 22.16 -8.90 13.00
CA SER A 326 23.09 -9.12 11.89
C SER A 326 22.68 -10.29 10.99
N VAL A 327 21.93 -11.28 11.50
CA VAL A 327 21.36 -12.39 10.72
C VAL A 327 20.50 -11.90 9.56
N VAL A 328 19.73 -10.81 9.76
CA VAL A 328 18.94 -10.17 8.71
C VAL A 328 19.84 -9.47 7.69
N ARG A 329 21.02 -8.97 8.10
CA ARG A 329 21.98 -8.31 7.22
C ARG A 329 22.81 -9.31 6.40
N GLN A 330 23.22 -10.43 7.00
CA GLN A 330 24.13 -11.39 6.37
C GLN A 330 23.45 -12.26 5.30
N LYS A 331 22.23 -12.76 5.55
CA LYS A 331 21.51 -13.58 4.56
C LYS A 331 21.07 -12.80 3.31
N GLY A 332 20.95 -11.48 3.40
CA GLY A 332 20.68 -10.60 2.25
C GLY A 332 21.90 -10.25 1.40
N GLY A 333 23.12 -10.60 1.85
CA GLY A 333 24.38 -10.19 1.22
C GLY A 333 24.85 -11.06 0.06
N SER A 334 24.40 -12.32 -0.04
CA SER A 334 24.67 -13.16 -1.22
C SER A 334 23.70 -12.81 -2.35
N SER A 335 23.77 -11.55 -2.82
CA SER A 335 22.92 -10.98 -3.87
C SER A 335 23.29 -11.51 -5.26
N ARG A 336 23.27 -12.84 -5.44
CA ARG A 336 23.29 -13.46 -6.78
C ARG A 336 22.03 -13.11 -7.58
N SER A 337 20.96 -12.62 -6.93
CA SER A 337 19.72 -12.24 -7.62
C SER A 337 19.86 -11.06 -8.59
N CYS A 338 20.76 -10.08 -8.37
CA CYS A 338 21.01 -9.07 -9.42
C CYS A 338 21.94 -9.56 -10.53
N CYS A 339 22.69 -10.64 -10.28
CA CYS A 339 23.40 -11.31 -11.36
C CYS A 339 22.45 -12.11 -12.26
N PHE A 340 21.19 -12.40 -11.86
CA PHE A 340 20.25 -13.20 -12.66
C PHE A 340 19.90 -12.55 -14.00
N TRP A 341 19.59 -11.25 -14.01
CA TRP A 341 19.33 -10.52 -15.26
C TRP A 341 20.62 -10.31 -16.06
N ARG A 342 21.71 -9.96 -15.38
CA ARG A 342 23.01 -9.74 -16.02
C ARG A 342 23.61 -11.03 -16.61
N SER A 343 23.30 -12.20 -16.05
CA SER A 343 23.71 -13.50 -16.59
C SER A 343 22.84 -13.91 -17.77
N SER A 344 21.55 -13.54 -17.79
CA SER A 344 20.68 -13.76 -18.95
C SER A 344 21.14 -12.95 -20.17
N GLU A 345 21.55 -11.70 -20.00
CA GLU A 345 22.10 -10.87 -21.09
C GLU A 345 23.43 -11.44 -21.61
N ARG A 346 24.36 -11.80 -20.72
CA ARG A 346 25.64 -12.41 -21.12
C ARG A 346 25.48 -13.79 -21.76
N ALA A 347 24.47 -14.57 -21.36
CA ALA A 347 24.18 -15.86 -22.00
C ALA A 347 23.71 -15.68 -23.45
N GLY A 348 22.97 -14.60 -23.74
CA GLY A 348 22.55 -14.23 -25.10
C GLY A 348 23.71 -13.75 -25.98
N GLU A 349 24.65 -12.96 -25.43
CA GLU A 349 25.86 -12.51 -26.16
C GLU A 349 26.88 -13.64 -26.38
N ALA A 350 26.99 -14.59 -25.44
CA ALA A 350 27.89 -15.74 -25.59
C ALA A 350 27.43 -16.68 -26.71
N THR A 351 26.11 -16.88 -26.88
CA THR A 351 25.57 -17.72 -27.97
C THR A 351 25.71 -17.08 -29.35
N SER A 352 25.71 -15.74 -29.45
CA SER A 352 25.93 -15.06 -30.74
C SER A 352 27.42 -15.07 -31.14
N THR A 353 28.32 -14.90 -30.17
CA THR A 353 29.78 -14.90 -30.42
C THR A 353 30.28 -16.30 -30.80
N GLN A 354 29.74 -17.35 -30.17
CA GLN A 354 30.13 -18.74 -30.46
C GLN A 354 29.69 -19.19 -31.86
N ARG A 355 28.59 -18.65 -32.39
CA ARG A 355 28.12 -18.92 -33.76
C ARG A 355 28.97 -18.22 -34.83
N PHE A 356 29.69 -17.15 -34.46
CA PHE A 356 30.60 -16.43 -35.36
C PHE A 356 31.99 -17.10 -35.44
N VAL A 357 32.49 -17.65 -34.32
CA VAL A 357 33.81 -18.33 -34.28
C VAL A 357 33.77 -19.71 -34.96
N SER A 358 32.63 -20.43 -34.93
CA SER A 358 32.49 -21.71 -35.62
C SER A 358 32.48 -21.61 -37.14
N HIS A 359 32.37 -20.41 -37.72
CA HIS A 359 32.35 -20.21 -39.17
C HIS A 359 33.67 -19.67 -39.74
N SER A 360 34.67 -19.37 -38.89
CA SER A 360 35.94 -18.74 -39.31
C SER A 360 37.20 -19.60 -39.09
N LEU A 361 37.07 -20.85 -38.65
CA LEU A 361 38.19 -21.80 -38.48
C LEU A 361 38.05 -23.03 -39.39
N GLY A 362 37.68 -22.78 -40.65
CA GLY A 362 37.88 -23.74 -41.73
C GLY A 362 39.21 -23.42 -42.42
N ASN A 363 40.16 -24.35 -42.31
CA ASN A 363 41.49 -24.39 -42.92
C ASN A 363 42.52 -23.50 -42.23
N GLU A 364 43.44 -24.09 -41.48
CA GLU A 364 44.82 -24.39 -41.92
C GLU A 364 45.67 -24.89 -40.73
N VAL A 365 46.69 -25.69 -41.06
CA VAL A 365 47.85 -26.08 -40.23
C VAL A 365 47.69 -27.31 -39.32
N GLN A 366 48.18 -28.43 -39.87
CA GLN A 366 48.83 -29.52 -39.13
C GLN A 366 50.08 -28.96 -38.45
N ASP A 367 50.20 -29.11 -37.13
CA ASP A 367 51.47 -29.40 -36.47
C ASP A 367 51.20 -29.99 -35.07
N GLU A 368 51.69 -31.20 -34.88
CA GLU A 368 51.71 -31.95 -33.62
C GLU A 368 52.83 -31.39 -32.73
N GLU A 369 52.54 -30.49 -31.80
CA GLU A 369 53.28 -30.34 -30.54
C GLU A 369 52.66 -29.23 -29.68
N HIS A 370 51.59 -29.52 -28.92
CA HIS A 370 51.25 -28.83 -27.66
C HIS A 370 50.03 -29.48 -26.98
N PHE A 371 50.25 -30.63 -26.34
CA PHE A 371 49.21 -31.38 -25.63
C PHE A 371 48.94 -30.90 -24.19
N ALA A 372 49.41 -29.71 -23.79
CA ALA A 372 49.24 -29.18 -22.43
C ALA A 372 48.15 -28.09 -22.28
N GLU A 373 47.64 -27.50 -23.37
CA GLU A 373 46.59 -26.44 -23.30
C GLU A 373 45.16 -26.93 -23.60
N ALA A 374 44.98 -28.14 -24.15
CA ALA A 374 43.66 -28.68 -24.48
C ALA A 374 42.81 -29.08 -23.25
N GLY A 375 43.44 -29.32 -22.10
CA GLY A 375 42.77 -29.63 -20.83
C GLY A 375 42.05 -28.43 -20.19
N GLN A 376 42.35 -27.20 -20.63
CA GLN A 376 41.77 -25.98 -20.05
C GLN A 376 40.56 -25.47 -20.84
N ARG A 377 40.41 -25.83 -22.13
CA ARG A 377 39.22 -25.48 -22.93
C ARG A 377 37.99 -26.33 -22.62
N VAL A 378 38.16 -27.59 -22.22
CA VAL A 378 37.01 -28.48 -21.91
C VAL A 378 36.30 -28.08 -20.61
N ARG A 379 37.00 -27.52 -19.62
CA ARG A 379 36.36 -27.04 -18.38
C ARG A 379 35.50 -25.79 -18.56
N VAL A 380 35.78 -24.95 -19.56
CA VAL A 380 34.99 -23.73 -19.80
C VAL A 380 33.63 -24.06 -20.42
N GLN A 381 33.49 -25.20 -21.09
CA GLN A 381 32.25 -25.57 -21.78
C GLN A 381 31.22 -26.25 -20.85
N GLU A 382 31.65 -26.98 -19.82
CA GLU A 382 30.73 -27.56 -18.83
C GLU A 382 30.05 -26.48 -17.97
N ASP A 383 30.79 -25.43 -17.55
CA ASP A 383 30.24 -24.35 -16.71
C ASP A 383 29.17 -23.50 -17.43
N GLN A 384 29.20 -23.40 -18.76
CA GLN A 384 28.20 -22.63 -19.52
C GLN A 384 26.86 -23.38 -19.67
N SER A 385 26.89 -24.72 -19.73
CA SER A 385 25.66 -25.54 -19.85
C SER A 385 24.82 -25.51 -18.57
N PHE A 386 25.46 -25.31 -17.42
CA PHE A 386 24.81 -25.25 -16.11
C PHE A 386 23.93 -23.99 -15.95
N GLY A 387 24.35 -22.85 -16.50
CA GLY A 387 23.63 -21.57 -16.34
C GLY A 387 22.25 -21.51 -17.02
N VAL A 388 22.10 -22.14 -18.19
CA VAL A 388 20.84 -22.07 -18.96
C VAL A 388 19.75 -22.94 -18.34
N THR A 389 20.12 -24.11 -17.82
CA THR A 389 19.16 -25.03 -17.18
C THR A 389 18.61 -24.46 -15.87
N GLU A 390 19.45 -23.80 -15.07
CA GLU A 390 19.07 -23.10 -13.83
C GLU A 390 18.14 -21.89 -14.08
N LEU A 391 18.38 -21.13 -15.16
CA LEU A 391 17.50 -20.01 -15.53
C LEU A 391 16.09 -20.51 -15.90
N SER A 392 16.00 -21.60 -16.66
CA SER A 392 14.73 -22.19 -17.09
C SER A 392 13.92 -22.77 -15.92
N SER A 393 14.59 -23.37 -14.93
CA SER A 393 13.94 -23.96 -13.76
C SER A 393 13.44 -22.86 -12.82
N THR A 394 14.23 -21.79 -12.64
CA THR A 394 13.87 -20.61 -11.84
C THR A 394 12.66 -19.88 -12.44
N SER A 395 12.66 -19.65 -13.76
CA SER A 395 11.52 -19.01 -14.45
C SER A 395 10.22 -19.82 -14.32
N ARG A 396 10.30 -21.15 -14.49
CA ARG A 396 9.15 -22.05 -14.28
C ARG A 396 8.67 -22.03 -12.82
N GLY A 397 9.59 -22.04 -11.86
CA GLY A 397 9.28 -21.92 -10.43
C GLY A 397 8.59 -20.60 -10.08
N MET A 398 9.07 -19.50 -10.65
CA MET A 398 8.45 -18.17 -10.48
C MET A 398 7.04 -18.15 -11.08
N LYS A 399 6.85 -18.59 -12.32
CA LYS A 399 5.53 -18.65 -12.98
C LYS A 399 4.53 -19.49 -12.16
N SER A 400 4.96 -20.66 -11.69
CA SER A 400 4.15 -21.53 -10.84
C SER A 400 3.75 -20.83 -9.52
N SER A 401 4.71 -20.15 -8.87
CA SER A 401 4.45 -19.41 -7.63
C SER A 401 3.48 -18.25 -7.83
N LEU A 402 3.62 -17.50 -8.93
CA LEU A 402 2.72 -16.41 -9.29
C LEU A 402 1.29 -16.90 -9.56
N LEU A 403 1.13 -18.00 -10.29
CA LEU A 403 -0.18 -18.59 -10.55
C LEU A 403 -0.87 -19.07 -9.25
N ARG A 404 -0.09 -19.58 -8.29
CA ARG A 404 -0.64 -20.03 -7.01
C ARG A 404 -1.05 -18.86 -6.09
N VAL A 405 -0.38 -17.71 -6.17
CA VAL A 405 -0.75 -16.51 -5.37
C VAL A 405 -1.86 -15.69 -6.03
N LEU A 406 -2.20 -15.96 -7.30
CA LEU A 406 -3.18 -15.18 -8.05
C LEU A 406 -4.56 -15.07 -7.37
N PRO A 407 -5.18 -16.13 -6.82
CA PRO A 407 -6.49 -16.00 -6.16
C PRO A 407 -6.44 -15.05 -4.95
N HIS A 408 -5.34 -15.10 -4.20
CA HIS A 408 -5.09 -14.19 -3.07
C HIS A 408 -4.86 -12.75 -3.52
N SER A 409 -4.24 -12.57 -4.68
CA SER A 409 -3.99 -11.27 -5.31
C SER A 409 -5.29 -10.62 -5.78
N LEU A 410 -6.19 -11.39 -6.38
CA LEU A 410 -7.54 -10.92 -6.73
C LEU A 410 -8.37 -10.57 -5.49
N GLY A 411 -8.26 -11.38 -4.43
CA GLY A 411 -8.90 -11.06 -3.14
C GLY A 411 -8.41 -9.72 -2.57
N LEU A 412 -7.09 -9.47 -2.62
CA LEU A 412 -6.53 -8.19 -2.20
C LEU A 412 -6.94 -7.03 -3.10
N MET A 413 -6.99 -7.22 -4.43
CA MET A 413 -7.47 -6.20 -5.38
C MET A 413 -8.87 -5.70 -5.00
N ILE A 414 -9.80 -6.62 -4.73
CA ILE A 414 -11.17 -6.28 -4.33
C ILE A 414 -11.18 -5.59 -2.96
N ALA A 415 -10.39 -6.06 -2.00
CA ALA A 415 -10.29 -5.43 -0.68
C ALA A 415 -9.74 -4.00 -0.77
N MET A 416 -8.66 -3.79 -1.53
CA MET A 416 -8.04 -2.48 -1.74
C MET A 416 -8.92 -1.53 -2.55
N PHE A 417 -9.71 -2.06 -3.51
CA PHE A 417 -10.78 -1.31 -4.15
C PHE A 417 -11.77 -0.79 -3.13
N GLY A 418 -12.30 -1.68 -2.26
CA GLY A 418 -13.22 -1.28 -1.20
C GLY A 418 -12.63 -0.22 -0.26
N VAL A 419 -11.35 -0.38 0.14
CA VAL A 419 -10.64 0.59 1.00
C VAL A 419 -10.52 1.96 0.33
N ALA A 420 -10.10 2.01 -0.94
CA ALA A 420 -9.96 3.25 -1.68
C ALA A 420 -11.32 3.93 -1.92
N SER A 421 -12.33 3.17 -2.33
CA SER A 421 -13.70 3.66 -2.50
C SER A 421 -14.30 4.16 -1.19
N CYS A 422 -14.09 3.43 -0.07
CA CYS A 422 -14.51 3.86 1.26
C CYS A 422 -13.90 5.20 1.63
N THR A 423 -12.60 5.38 1.39
CA THR A 423 -11.89 6.63 1.70
C THR A 423 -12.41 7.78 0.85
N GLY A 424 -12.57 7.57 -0.46
CA GLY A 424 -13.14 8.55 -1.39
C GLY A 424 -14.57 8.94 -1.04
N ILE A 425 -15.44 7.98 -0.78
CA ILE A 425 -16.82 8.22 -0.32
C ILE A 425 -16.81 9.01 0.98
N SER A 426 -16.02 8.57 1.97
CA SER A 426 -16.07 9.19 3.30
C SER A 426 -15.61 10.63 3.31
N THR A 427 -14.58 10.95 2.51
CA THR A 427 -14.01 12.30 2.44
C THR A 427 -14.83 13.25 1.57
N ASN A 428 -15.45 12.76 0.50
CA ASN A 428 -16.20 13.63 -0.44
C ASN A 428 -17.69 13.72 -0.12
N ILE A 429 -18.31 12.66 0.40
CA ILE A 429 -19.76 12.58 0.67
C ILE A 429 -20.10 13.00 2.09
N PHE A 430 -19.18 12.90 3.05
CA PHE A 430 -19.37 13.49 4.37
C PHE A 430 -18.46 14.72 4.51
N SER A 431 -18.52 15.59 3.50
CA SER A 431 -17.68 16.79 3.37
C SER A 431 -18.24 18.01 4.11
N ALA A 432 -19.52 17.99 4.49
CA ALA A 432 -20.13 19.09 5.22
C ALA A 432 -19.57 19.25 6.64
N SER A 433 -19.56 20.49 7.14
CA SER A 433 -19.10 20.83 8.51
C SER A 433 -19.77 20.02 9.62
N LYS A 434 -21.00 19.54 9.38
CA LYS A 434 -21.75 18.68 10.29
C LYS A 434 -22.26 17.46 9.55
N VAL A 435 -22.10 16.27 10.12
CA VAL A 435 -22.50 14.99 9.53
C VAL A 435 -23.72 14.44 10.27
N PRO A 436 -24.82 14.08 9.58
CA PRO A 436 -25.97 13.45 10.20
C PRO A 436 -25.69 11.97 10.52
N LEU A 437 -25.95 11.56 11.77
CA LEU A 437 -25.71 10.17 12.17
C LEU A 437 -26.76 9.17 11.67
N PHE A 438 -28.05 9.51 11.76
CA PHE A 438 -29.14 8.53 11.59
C PHE A 438 -30.13 8.83 10.47
N ALA A 439 -30.30 10.09 10.09
CA ALA A 439 -31.24 10.46 9.02
C ALA A 439 -30.71 11.66 8.26
N ASP A 440 -30.80 11.58 6.94
CA ASP A 440 -30.59 12.69 6.02
C ASP A 440 -31.86 13.56 5.98
N ASP A 441 -32.17 14.17 7.13
CA ASP A 441 -33.29 15.09 7.31
C ASP A 441 -32.73 16.46 7.73
N PRO A 442 -33.16 17.57 7.11
CA PRO A 442 -32.79 18.93 7.57
C PRO A 442 -33.04 19.16 9.06
N ASN A 443 -33.99 18.46 9.67
CA ASN A 443 -34.34 18.57 11.09
C ASN A 443 -33.63 17.54 11.98
N SER A 444 -32.63 16.82 11.45
CA SER A 444 -31.87 15.84 12.21
C SER A 444 -31.24 16.50 13.43
N ARG A 445 -31.64 16.04 14.63
CA ARG A 445 -31.11 16.55 15.90
C ARG A 445 -29.70 16.04 16.20
N PHE A 446 -29.25 14.99 15.50
CA PHE A 446 -27.99 14.30 15.77
C PHE A 446 -26.96 14.63 14.69
N LEU A 447 -26.45 15.86 14.77
CA LEU A 447 -25.37 16.37 13.94
C LEU A 447 -24.06 16.31 14.71
N ILE A 448 -23.02 15.74 14.11
CA ILE A 448 -21.66 15.69 14.68
C ILE A 448 -20.74 16.53 13.81
N ASP A 449 -19.80 17.25 14.43
CA ASP A 449 -18.74 17.95 13.71
C ASP A 449 -17.95 16.98 12.79
N GLN A 450 -17.64 17.43 11.58
CA GLN A 450 -17.00 16.59 10.57
C GLN A 450 -15.69 15.95 11.04
N HIS A 451 -14.83 16.70 11.72
CA HIS A 451 -13.54 16.18 12.18
C HIS A 451 -13.73 15.13 13.28
N VAL A 452 -14.69 15.36 14.19
CA VAL A 452 -15.05 14.39 15.22
C VAL A 452 -15.62 13.11 14.58
N TYR A 453 -16.49 13.25 13.58
CA TYR A 453 -17.03 12.13 12.81
C TYR A 453 -15.92 11.30 12.15
N LEU A 454 -15.02 11.95 11.41
CA LEU A 454 -13.89 11.28 10.73
C LEU A 454 -12.95 10.60 11.74
N ALA A 455 -12.71 11.21 12.91
CA ALA A 455 -11.91 10.60 13.97
C ALA A 455 -12.56 9.31 14.52
N ILE A 456 -13.87 9.33 14.78
CA ILE A 456 -14.63 8.15 15.21
C ILE A 456 -14.59 7.07 14.13
N GLN A 457 -14.88 7.43 12.88
CA GLN A 457 -14.84 6.51 11.75
C GLN A 457 -13.46 5.87 11.59
N ASN A 458 -12.38 6.66 11.64
CA ASN A 458 -11.01 6.17 11.54
C ASN A 458 -10.65 5.25 12.73
N ALA A 459 -11.17 5.50 13.93
CA ALA A 459 -11.01 4.58 15.06
C ALA A 459 -11.66 3.21 14.79
N PHE A 460 -12.84 3.17 14.17
CA PHE A 460 -13.48 1.91 13.75
C PHE A 460 -12.72 1.22 12.62
N VAL A 461 -12.22 1.98 11.64
CA VAL A 461 -11.30 1.49 10.60
C VAL A 461 -10.06 0.83 11.21
N PHE A 462 -9.43 1.50 12.18
CA PHE A 462 -8.27 0.97 12.92
C PHE A 462 -8.57 -0.35 13.62
N VAL A 463 -9.69 -0.40 14.36
CA VAL A 463 -10.12 -1.60 15.09
C VAL A 463 -10.40 -2.72 14.10
N GLY A 464 -11.15 -2.46 13.02
CA GLY A 464 -11.46 -3.43 11.97
C GLY A 464 -10.19 -4.04 11.37
N ASP A 465 -9.25 -3.22 10.90
CA ASP A 465 -8.02 -3.69 10.26
C ASP A 465 -7.07 -4.39 11.24
N SER A 466 -6.90 -3.86 12.46
CA SER A 466 -5.94 -4.42 13.44
C SER A 466 -6.44 -5.71 14.08
N VAL A 467 -7.72 -5.75 14.47
CA VAL A 467 -8.33 -6.92 15.13
C VAL A 467 -8.44 -8.08 14.14
N SER A 468 -8.88 -7.81 12.90
CA SER A 468 -8.97 -8.85 11.86
C SER A 468 -7.62 -9.51 11.57
N ARG A 469 -6.54 -8.71 11.42
CA ARG A 469 -5.18 -9.23 11.25
C ARG A 469 -4.80 -10.18 12.38
N LYS A 470 -5.03 -9.78 13.63
CA LYS A 470 -4.68 -10.59 14.81
C LYS A 470 -5.51 -11.87 14.90
N ILE A 471 -6.83 -11.78 14.75
CA ILE A 471 -7.75 -12.93 14.82
C ILE A 471 -7.39 -13.96 13.76
N VAL A 472 -7.32 -13.55 12.50
CA VAL A 472 -7.04 -14.45 11.37
C VAL A 472 -5.65 -15.05 11.49
N TYR A 473 -4.66 -14.28 11.92
CA TYR A 473 -3.31 -14.80 12.10
C TYR A 473 -3.27 -15.89 13.18
N HIS A 474 -3.95 -15.73 14.31
CA HIS A 474 -4.00 -16.75 15.35
C HIS A 474 -4.85 -17.97 14.95
N GLN A 475 -6.00 -17.77 14.31
CA GLN A 475 -6.85 -18.88 13.83
C GLN A 475 -6.10 -19.77 12.83
N LEU A 476 -5.35 -19.17 11.91
CA LEU A 476 -4.52 -19.92 10.95
C LEU A 476 -3.32 -20.60 11.60
N LYS A 477 -2.95 -20.22 12.84
CA LYS A 477 -1.92 -20.91 13.64
C LYS A 477 -2.42 -22.24 14.14
N GLU A 478 -3.63 -22.29 14.65
CA GLU A 478 -4.24 -23.53 15.09
C GLU A 478 -4.57 -24.43 13.90
N GLN A 479 -4.97 -23.84 12.77
CA GLN A 479 -5.25 -24.58 11.54
C GLN A 479 -4.01 -25.06 10.76
N SER A 480 -2.78 -24.86 11.26
CA SER A 480 -1.59 -25.40 10.56
C SER A 480 -1.60 -26.93 10.48
N HIS A 481 -2.37 -27.60 11.35
CA HIS A 481 -2.63 -29.03 11.25
C HIS A 481 -3.62 -29.40 10.13
N PHE A 482 -4.50 -28.47 9.71
CA PHE A 482 -5.41 -28.64 8.58
C PHE A 482 -4.68 -28.32 7.26
N ARG A 483 -3.58 -29.05 7.03
CA ARG A 483 -2.78 -29.04 5.80
C ARG A 483 -3.65 -29.51 4.64
N GLY A 484 -4.23 -28.61 3.85
CA GLY A 484 -4.41 -28.94 2.44
C GLY A 484 -5.53 -28.27 1.68
N SER A 485 -6.62 -27.87 2.31
CA SER A 485 -7.79 -27.48 1.50
C SER A 485 -7.66 -26.05 0.98
N ILE A 486 -7.20 -25.90 -0.26
CA ILE A 486 -7.27 -24.66 -1.04
C ILE A 486 -8.70 -24.10 -1.05
N PHE A 487 -9.71 -24.98 -0.98
CA PHE A 487 -11.12 -24.59 -0.86
C PHE A 487 -11.42 -23.80 0.41
N LEU A 488 -10.79 -24.10 1.55
CA LEU A 488 -11.03 -23.33 2.78
C LEU A 488 -10.54 -21.89 2.62
N GLN A 489 -9.40 -21.70 1.96
CA GLN A 489 -8.85 -20.36 1.72
C GLN A 489 -9.70 -19.57 0.73
N ILE A 490 -10.17 -20.22 -0.33
CA ILE A 490 -11.10 -19.59 -1.28
C ILE A 490 -12.40 -19.19 -0.57
N ARG A 491 -12.95 -20.05 0.30
CA ARG A 491 -14.14 -19.72 1.11
C ARG A 491 -13.91 -18.51 2.02
N LEU A 492 -12.75 -18.43 2.68
CA LEU A 492 -12.39 -17.28 3.50
C LEU A 492 -12.25 -16.00 2.66
N LEU A 493 -11.57 -16.05 1.52
CA LEU A 493 -11.45 -14.92 0.61
C LEU A 493 -12.82 -14.45 0.09
N LEU A 494 -13.71 -15.37 -0.28
CA LEU A 494 -15.08 -15.04 -0.68
C LEU A 494 -15.87 -14.38 0.45
N ALA A 495 -15.73 -14.86 1.68
CA ALA A 495 -16.36 -14.23 2.84
C ALA A 495 -15.86 -12.78 3.04
N PHE A 496 -14.56 -12.53 2.85
CA PHE A 496 -14.01 -11.17 2.93
C PHE A 496 -14.51 -10.28 1.79
N VAL A 497 -14.64 -10.81 0.58
CA VAL A 497 -15.28 -10.08 -0.54
C VAL A 497 -16.72 -9.71 -0.19
N CYS A 498 -17.50 -10.62 0.41
CA CYS A 498 -18.85 -10.33 0.87
C CYS A 498 -18.87 -9.21 1.92
N PHE A 499 -17.93 -9.18 2.86
CA PHE A 499 -17.80 -8.07 3.82
C PHE A 499 -17.46 -6.74 3.14
N THR A 500 -16.58 -6.72 2.14
CA THR A 500 -16.28 -5.52 1.37
C THR A 500 -17.53 -5.00 0.65
N VAL A 501 -18.27 -5.88 -0.03
CA VAL A 501 -19.52 -5.51 -0.74
C VAL A 501 -20.58 -5.01 0.24
N ALA A 502 -20.79 -5.71 1.36
CA ALA A 502 -21.72 -5.29 2.40
C ALA A 502 -21.34 -3.92 2.99
N GLY A 503 -20.04 -3.68 3.21
CA GLY A 503 -19.57 -2.39 3.71
C GLY A 503 -19.77 -1.25 2.71
N LEU A 504 -19.52 -1.47 1.41
CA LEU A 504 -19.81 -0.49 0.36
C LEU A 504 -21.31 -0.20 0.25
N TYR A 505 -22.15 -1.22 0.40
CA TYR A 505 -23.61 -1.04 0.47
C TYR A 505 -24.00 -0.16 1.67
N LEU A 506 -23.48 -0.42 2.87
CA LEU A 506 -23.76 0.39 4.05
C LEU A 506 -23.29 1.85 3.93
N LEU A 507 -22.17 2.09 3.24
CA LEU A 507 -21.69 3.43 2.90
C LEU A 507 -22.65 4.15 1.93
N SER A 508 -23.23 3.42 0.98
CA SER A 508 -24.19 3.99 0.01
C SER A 508 -25.52 4.43 0.64
N LEU A 509 -25.81 4.03 1.88
CA LEU A 509 -27.02 4.44 2.61
C LEU A 509 -26.98 5.90 3.09
N ARG A 510 -25.83 6.58 3.00
CA ARG A 510 -25.66 8.02 3.32
C ARG A 510 -25.99 8.40 4.78
N MET A 511 -25.99 7.43 5.69
CA MET A 511 -26.11 7.69 7.13
C MET A 511 -24.73 7.59 7.78
N GLY A 512 -24.35 8.59 8.59
CA GLY A 512 -23.03 8.60 9.23
C GLY A 512 -22.75 7.33 10.06
N ALA A 513 -23.76 6.83 10.79
CA ALA A 513 -23.63 5.61 11.60
C ALA A 513 -23.43 4.34 10.74
N THR A 514 -24.15 4.22 9.61
CA THR A 514 -23.98 3.06 8.71
C THR A 514 -22.65 3.12 7.98
N ALA A 515 -22.19 4.32 7.62
CA ALA A 515 -20.87 4.53 7.03
C ALA A 515 -19.73 4.14 7.98
N ILE A 516 -19.84 4.40 9.29
CA ILE A 516 -18.88 3.92 10.30
C ILE A 516 -18.82 2.38 10.30
N LEU A 517 -19.98 1.72 10.35
CA LEU A 517 -20.05 0.25 10.32
C LEU A 517 -19.55 -0.32 8.98
N GLY A 518 -19.91 0.30 7.86
CA GLY A 518 -19.47 -0.10 6.53
C GLY A 518 -17.94 0.00 6.39
N SER A 519 -17.36 1.07 6.91
CA SER A 519 -15.91 1.26 6.96
C SER A 519 -15.23 0.19 7.80
N PHE A 520 -15.79 -0.13 8.98
CA PHE A 520 -15.30 -1.24 9.81
C PHE A 520 -15.27 -2.56 9.04
N LEU A 521 -16.35 -2.92 8.32
CA LEU A 521 -16.43 -4.17 7.56
C LEU A 521 -15.42 -4.24 6.42
N ILE A 522 -15.26 -3.15 5.67
CA ILE A 522 -14.27 -3.07 4.58
C ILE A 522 -12.86 -3.27 5.12
N PHE A 523 -12.50 -2.58 6.21
CA PHE A 523 -11.17 -2.70 6.79
C PHE A 523 -10.96 -4.01 7.55
N TYR A 524 -12.01 -4.61 8.11
CA TYR A 524 -11.95 -5.97 8.63
C TYR A 524 -11.66 -6.99 7.51
N ALA A 525 -12.30 -6.85 6.35
CA ALA A 525 -12.03 -7.68 5.18
C ALA A 525 -10.60 -7.50 4.66
N ASN A 526 -10.13 -6.26 4.59
CA ASN A 526 -8.77 -5.93 4.18
C ASN A 526 -7.72 -6.55 5.11
N GLY A 527 -7.81 -6.29 6.42
CA GLY A 527 -6.86 -6.84 7.39
C GLY A 527 -6.86 -8.37 7.43
N SER A 528 -8.05 -8.99 7.30
CA SER A 528 -8.19 -10.45 7.18
C SER A 528 -7.51 -11.02 5.94
N THR A 529 -7.69 -10.37 4.78
CA THR A 529 -7.07 -10.77 3.51
C THR A 529 -5.55 -10.66 3.60
N TYR A 530 -5.05 -9.55 4.13
CA TYR A 530 -3.62 -9.34 4.40
C TYR A 530 -3.01 -10.46 5.26
N ALA A 531 -3.60 -10.75 6.42
CA ALA A 531 -3.08 -11.75 7.33
C ALA A 531 -3.15 -13.17 6.75
N THR A 532 -4.24 -13.48 6.02
CA THR A 532 -4.41 -14.78 5.37
C THR A 532 -3.36 -15.00 4.29
N THR A 533 -3.20 -14.06 3.37
CA THR A 533 -2.31 -14.22 2.22
C THR A 533 -0.85 -14.21 2.63
N THR A 534 -0.42 -13.26 3.47
CA THR A 534 0.99 -13.19 3.91
C THR A 534 1.42 -14.47 4.60
N ARG A 535 0.58 -15.01 5.49
CA ARG A 535 0.82 -16.30 6.13
C ARG A 535 0.80 -17.46 5.15
N TRP A 536 -0.09 -17.42 4.15
CA TRP A 536 -0.14 -18.44 3.11
C TRP A 536 1.15 -18.49 2.29
N VAL A 537 1.65 -17.34 1.84
CA VAL A 537 2.91 -17.20 1.10
C VAL A 537 4.05 -17.81 1.93
N ASP A 538 4.13 -17.47 3.21
CA ASP A 538 5.17 -17.95 4.12
C ASP A 538 5.18 -19.47 4.28
N LEU A 539 4.00 -20.10 4.27
CA LEU A 539 3.85 -21.54 4.50
C LEU A 539 3.91 -22.40 3.23
N ARG A 540 3.64 -21.81 2.04
CA ARG A 540 3.40 -22.58 0.82
C ARG A 540 4.33 -22.27 -0.35
N LEU A 541 5.05 -21.16 -0.29
CA LEU A 541 6.01 -20.79 -1.33
C LEU A 541 7.43 -20.94 -0.81
N ASP A 542 8.35 -21.29 -1.71
CA ASP A 542 9.78 -21.32 -1.38
C ASP A 542 10.26 -19.92 -1.04
N ALA A 543 11.15 -19.83 -0.05
CA ALA A 543 11.69 -18.55 0.45
C ALA A 543 12.30 -17.68 -0.67
N ASN A 544 12.84 -18.32 -1.71
CA ASN A 544 13.42 -17.64 -2.87
C ASN A 544 12.38 -16.86 -3.70
N PHE A 545 11.11 -17.25 -3.66
CA PHE A 545 10.03 -16.61 -4.40
C PHE A 545 9.15 -15.70 -3.53
N HIS A 546 9.41 -15.59 -2.21
CA HIS A 546 8.60 -14.78 -1.30
C HIS A 546 8.52 -13.32 -1.73
N VAL A 547 9.66 -12.70 -2.09
CA VAL A 547 9.71 -11.28 -2.48
C VAL A 547 8.89 -11.04 -3.75
N SER A 548 9.10 -11.88 -4.77
CA SER A 548 8.38 -11.76 -6.04
C SER A 548 6.89 -12.01 -5.88
N ALA A 549 6.50 -13.02 -5.11
CA ALA A 549 5.09 -13.34 -4.85
C ALA A 549 4.39 -12.21 -4.06
N LEU A 550 5.03 -11.67 -3.01
CA LEU A 550 4.47 -10.54 -2.25
C LEU A 550 4.41 -9.27 -3.10
N SER A 551 5.42 -9.00 -3.93
CA SER A 551 5.43 -7.83 -4.81
C SER A 551 4.33 -7.91 -5.86
N PHE A 552 4.13 -9.08 -6.48
CA PHE A 552 3.03 -9.31 -7.41
C PHE A 552 1.67 -9.21 -6.73
N TRP A 553 1.51 -9.82 -5.56
CA TRP A 553 0.29 -9.75 -4.77
C TRP A 553 -0.10 -8.30 -4.45
N LEU A 554 0.86 -7.51 -3.94
CA LEU A 554 0.64 -6.11 -3.62
C LEU A 554 0.42 -5.24 -4.87
N PHE A 555 1.12 -5.51 -5.97
CA PHE A 555 0.90 -4.85 -7.25
C PHE A 555 -0.54 -5.01 -7.74
N VAL A 556 -1.08 -6.24 -7.70
CA VAL A 556 -2.48 -6.50 -8.05
C VAL A 556 -3.43 -5.82 -7.06
N GLY A 557 -3.07 -5.75 -5.78
CA GLY A 557 -3.78 -4.94 -4.79
C GLY A 557 -3.83 -3.45 -5.15
N ASP A 558 -2.70 -2.87 -5.55
CA ASP A 558 -2.60 -1.45 -5.93
C ASP A 558 -3.49 -1.11 -7.13
N ILE A 559 -3.63 -2.02 -8.12
CA ILE A 559 -4.59 -1.84 -9.23
C ILE A 559 -6.00 -1.62 -8.69
N GLY A 560 -6.41 -2.39 -7.68
CA GLY A 560 -7.68 -2.21 -6.99
C GLY A 560 -7.81 -0.83 -6.34
N SER A 561 -6.76 -0.37 -5.66
CA SER A 561 -6.75 0.96 -5.03
C SER A 561 -6.87 2.10 -6.04
N VAL A 562 -6.15 2.02 -7.17
CA VAL A 562 -6.21 3.00 -8.27
C VAL A 562 -7.62 3.02 -8.86
N ALA A 563 -8.20 1.84 -9.13
CA ALA A 563 -9.56 1.74 -9.64
C ALA A 563 -10.58 2.35 -8.67
N GLY A 564 -10.48 2.05 -7.37
CA GLY A 564 -11.38 2.61 -6.35
C GLY A 564 -11.27 4.13 -6.23
N SER A 565 -10.05 4.68 -6.24
CA SER A 565 -9.83 6.13 -6.16
C SER A 565 -10.32 6.86 -7.41
N SER A 566 -10.15 6.28 -8.60
CA SER A 566 -10.58 6.88 -9.86
C SER A 566 -12.10 6.91 -10.03
N LEU A 567 -12.85 6.09 -9.29
CA LEU A 567 -14.32 6.09 -9.31
C LEU A 567 -14.95 7.07 -8.31
N THR A 568 -14.15 7.87 -7.59
CA THR A 568 -14.66 8.82 -6.59
C THR A 568 -15.71 9.78 -7.17
N ASP A 569 -15.45 10.35 -8.36
CA ASP A 569 -16.40 11.25 -9.03
C ASP A 569 -17.69 10.53 -9.43
N VAL A 570 -17.59 9.26 -9.82
CA VAL A 570 -18.74 8.43 -10.16
C VAL A 570 -19.60 8.17 -8.92
N TYR A 571 -18.97 7.85 -7.79
CA TYR A 571 -19.67 7.70 -6.51
C TYR A 571 -20.35 8.99 -6.09
N HIS A 572 -19.67 10.13 -6.24
CA HIS A 572 -20.24 11.44 -5.94
C HIS A 572 -21.51 11.68 -6.76
N ARG A 573 -21.45 11.56 -8.10
CA ARG A 573 -22.64 11.76 -8.96
C ARG A 573 -23.78 10.79 -8.65
N PHE A 574 -23.45 9.55 -8.30
CA PHE A 574 -24.46 8.53 -7.98
C PHE A 574 -25.14 8.76 -6.63
N LEU A 575 -24.38 9.13 -5.61
CA LEU A 575 -24.87 9.31 -4.24
C LEU A 575 -25.39 10.73 -3.98
N CYS A 576 -24.94 11.69 -4.78
CA CYS A 576 -25.30 13.11 -4.74
C CYS A 576 -25.83 13.57 -6.12
N PRO A 577 -26.98 13.06 -6.59
CA PRO A 577 -27.57 13.49 -7.85
C PRO A 577 -27.86 14.99 -7.88
N GLU A 578 -27.53 15.63 -9.00
CA GLU A 578 -27.80 17.06 -9.23
C GLU A 578 -29.29 17.38 -9.03
N GLY A 579 -29.55 18.53 -8.40
CA GLY A 579 -30.92 19.01 -8.14
C GLY A 579 -31.56 18.42 -6.88
N VAL A 580 -30.95 17.43 -6.23
CA VAL A 580 -31.43 16.93 -4.92
C VAL A 580 -30.56 17.52 -3.82
N LYS A 581 -31.13 18.43 -3.02
CA LYS A 581 -30.46 19.00 -1.85
C LYS A 581 -30.46 17.97 -0.72
N PHE A 582 -29.31 17.33 -0.51
CA PHE A 582 -29.05 16.53 0.68
C PHE A 582 -28.44 17.43 1.75
N TYR A 583 -29.07 17.49 2.92
CA TYR A 583 -28.68 18.47 3.93
C TYR A 583 -27.46 17.95 4.68
N ASN A 584 -26.32 18.62 4.49
CA ASN A 584 -25.08 18.35 5.20
C ASN A 584 -24.40 17.00 4.85
N VAL A 585 -24.59 16.51 3.63
CA VAL A 585 -23.89 15.33 3.11
C VAL A 585 -23.13 15.76 1.86
N CYS A 586 -23.85 16.07 0.78
CA CYS A 586 -23.28 16.51 -0.49
C CYS A 586 -23.13 18.04 -0.51
N GLN A 587 -21.90 18.56 -0.66
CA GLN A 587 -21.63 19.99 -0.87
C GLN A 587 -21.22 20.30 -2.30
#